data_AF-A0AAD3CSE1-F1
#
_entry.id   AF-A0AAD3CSE1-F1
#
_cell.length_a   1.000
_cell.length_b   1.000
_cell.length_c   1.000
_cell.angle_alpha   90.00
_cell.angle_beta   90.00
_cell.angle_gamma   90.00
#
_symmetry.space_group_name_H-M   'P 1'
#
loop_
_entity.id
_entity.type
_entity.pdbx_description
1 polymer ?
#
loop_
_entity_poly.entity_id
_entity_poly.type
_entity_poly.pdbx_seq_one_letter_code
_entity_poly.pdbx_strand_id
1 'polypeptide(L)'
;MNKALLKESLFLAVVIISFSTSWFFINLKGPRNGGYVAEKGHRKKYFPAPWLNSSKRKVLFVELYTWGKYYGKGKYKTGEYYISSTWDLALQSMNFEVHRVSTKEYYERMSKEDLAPYHRIFVRDPKFHHLYEDNHDILCRVRPLFFYGEWEHQKNDFNYRYQFPFHEKQIVTAHKDDVNSFLGYFPHNLLEDSKVQNKKKSGLLYGKKAEYFQGFEEVFQRLLDAGFELHSTCQDTEDQQCPFPEDVVKHGPMKPEAFAKLMTEFSFVIGFRKPEVRYIHVTSIDRSC
;
A
#
# COMPACT_ATOMS: atom_id res chain seq x y z
N MET A 1 -34.07 31.54 -25.16
CA MET A 1 -32.79 31.61 -24.42
C MET A 1 -33.05 31.22 -22.98
N ASN A 2 -32.87 29.94 -22.64
CA ASN A 2 -33.28 29.37 -21.37
C ASN A 2 -32.12 29.28 -20.37
N LYS A 3 -32.19 30.04 -19.29
CA LYS A 3 -31.32 29.96 -18.10
C LYS A 3 -31.63 28.77 -17.17
N ALA A 4 -32.38 27.77 -17.65
CA ALA A 4 -32.91 26.69 -16.82
C ALA A 4 -32.23 25.31 -17.02
N LEU A 5 -31.24 25.20 -17.91
CA LEU A 5 -30.60 23.91 -18.27
C LEU A 5 -29.20 23.67 -17.66
N LEU A 6 -28.76 24.51 -16.73
CA LEU A 6 -27.43 24.41 -16.10
C LEU A 6 -27.45 23.83 -14.67
N LYS A 7 -28.54 23.15 -14.28
CA LYS A 7 -28.69 22.59 -12.92
C LYS A 7 -28.55 21.06 -12.81
N GLU A 8 -28.31 20.32 -13.89
CA GLU A 8 -28.33 18.85 -13.85
C GLU A 8 -27.03 18.11 -14.28
N SER A 9 -25.93 18.80 -14.59
CA SER A 9 -24.75 18.13 -15.18
C SER A 9 -23.44 18.23 -14.38
N LEU A 10 -23.49 18.10 -13.05
CA LEU A 10 -22.29 17.89 -12.24
C LEU A 10 -22.54 16.86 -11.13
N PHE A 11 -22.80 15.61 -11.53
CA PHE A 11 -22.56 14.46 -10.65
C PHE A 11 -21.05 14.21 -10.57
N LEU A 12 -20.34 15.12 -9.88
CA LEU A 12 -18.97 14.91 -9.49
C LEU A 12 -18.99 14.04 -8.24
N ALA A 13 -18.64 12.77 -8.37
CA ALA A 13 -18.38 11.89 -7.24
C ALA A 13 -17.11 12.38 -6.52
N VAL A 14 -17.25 13.42 -5.70
CA VAL A 14 -16.28 13.76 -4.66
C VAL A 14 -16.45 12.67 -3.62
N VAL A 15 -15.48 11.76 -3.54
CA VAL A 15 -15.43 10.84 -2.41
C VAL A 15 -14.92 11.67 -1.22
N ILE A 16 -15.84 12.39 -0.58
CA ILE A 16 -15.63 12.90 0.76
C ILE A 16 -15.67 11.66 1.63
N ILE A 17 -14.51 11.13 1.99
CA ILE A 17 -14.49 10.03 2.94
C ILE A 17 -14.73 10.62 4.32
N SER A 18 -16.01 10.74 4.69
CA SER A 18 -16.48 10.95 6.05
C SER A 18 -16.66 9.58 6.69
N PHE A 19 -15.87 9.26 7.71
CA PHE A 19 -15.72 7.89 8.18
C PHE A 19 -16.57 7.60 9.42
N SER A 20 -17.61 6.79 9.26
CA SER A 20 -18.20 5.97 10.32
C SER A 20 -18.17 4.51 9.86
N THR A 21 -17.46 3.61 10.54
CA THR A 21 -17.55 2.13 10.48
C THR A 21 -16.33 1.49 11.13
N SER A 22 -16.55 0.60 12.11
CA SER A 22 -15.55 -0.06 12.95
C SER A 22 -14.52 -0.93 12.21
N TRP A 23 -13.24 -0.82 12.60
CA TRP A 23 -12.13 -1.70 12.20
C TRP A 23 -11.34 -2.08 13.44
N PHE A 24 -10.96 -3.36 13.56
CA PHE A 24 -10.12 -3.89 14.63
C PHE A 24 -8.67 -3.40 14.46
N PHE A 25 -8.16 -2.64 15.42
CA PHE A 25 -6.75 -2.27 15.48
C PHE A 25 -5.96 -3.33 16.26
N ILE A 26 -4.89 -3.86 15.66
CA ILE A 26 -3.80 -4.47 16.42
C ILE A 26 -2.84 -3.32 16.75
N ASN A 27 -2.81 -2.90 18.02
CA ASN A 27 -1.90 -1.87 18.50
C ASN A 27 -0.48 -2.47 18.53
N LEU A 28 0.40 -2.03 17.64
CA LEU A 28 1.79 -2.49 17.56
C LEU A 28 2.70 -1.31 17.91
N LYS A 29 3.18 -1.25 19.16
CA LYS A 29 4.24 -0.31 19.55
C LYS A 29 5.61 -0.78 19.05
N GLY A 30 6.34 0.11 18.39
CA GLY A 30 7.73 -0.10 17.98
C GLY A 30 8.72 0.30 19.10
N PRO A 31 9.89 -0.34 19.20
CA PRO A 31 11.02 0.14 20.01
C PRO A 31 11.84 1.21 19.29
N ARG A 32 12.50 2.02 20.14
CA ARG A 32 13.38 3.18 19.87
C ARG A 32 14.61 2.96 18.97
N ASN A 33 14.73 1.82 18.27
CA ASN A 33 15.79 1.56 17.30
C ASN A 33 15.35 0.49 16.29
N GLY A 34 14.59 0.89 15.26
CA GLY A 34 14.51 0.19 13.96
C GLY A 34 14.09 -1.28 13.90
N GLY A 35 13.59 -1.89 14.98
CA GLY A 35 13.13 -3.29 14.98
C GLY A 35 12.02 -3.50 15.99
N TYR A 36 10.89 -4.05 15.57
CA TYR A 36 9.72 -4.28 16.42
C TYR A 36 9.98 -5.33 17.51
N VAL A 37 9.49 -5.03 18.72
CA VAL A 37 9.26 -6.02 19.78
C VAL A 37 7.78 -5.96 20.09
N ALA A 38 7.05 -7.07 19.85
CA ALA A 38 5.65 -7.20 20.25
C ALA A 38 5.49 -6.81 21.73
N GLU A 39 4.47 -5.98 22.04
CA GLU A 39 4.19 -5.52 23.40
C GLU A 39 4.24 -6.71 24.38
N LYS A 40 5.10 -6.60 25.40
CA LYS A 40 5.16 -7.51 26.55
C LYS A 40 3.87 -7.34 27.37
N GLY A 41 2.76 -7.93 26.92
CA GLY A 41 1.50 -7.87 27.65
C GLY A 41 0.37 -8.66 27.01
N HIS A 42 0.30 -8.67 25.67
CA HIS A 42 -0.68 -9.45 24.92
C HIS A 42 -0.01 -10.39 23.93
N ARG A 43 0.86 -11.27 24.45
CA ARG A 43 1.20 -12.51 23.72
C ARG A 43 -0.02 -13.43 23.78
N LYS A 44 -1.07 -13.16 23.01
CA LYS A 44 -1.79 -14.28 22.42
C LYS A 44 -0.70 -15.08 21.70
N LYS A 45 -0.36 -16.25 22.22
CA LYS A 45 0.49 -17.21 21.49
C LYS A 45 -0.32 -17.57 20.25
N TYR A 46 -0.20 -16.77 19.20
CA TYR A 46 -0.50 -17.23 17.87
C TYR A 46 0.44 -18.43 17.70
N PHE A 47 -0.14 -19.61 17.57
CA PHE A 47 0.59 -20.79 17.12
C PHE A 47 0.46 -20.75 15.60
N PRO A 48 1.37 -20.08 14.87
CA PRO A 48 1.24 -19.96 13.43
C PRO A 48 1.37 -21.35 12.83
N ALA A 49 0.40 -21.71 11.97
CA ALA A 49 0.37 -22.94 11.18
C ALA A 49 0.94 -24.15 11.95
N PRO A 50 0.26 -24.66 12.99
CA PRO A 50 0.77 -25.80 13.78
C PRO A 50 0.94 -27.05 12.92
N TRP A 51 0.24 -27.11 11.79
CA TRP A 51 0.37 -28.13 10.75
C TRP A 51 1.68 -28.03 9.94
N LEU A 52 2.42 -26.91 10.02
CA LEU A 52 3.68 -26.72 9.31
C LEU A 52 4.86 -26.93 10.26
N ASN A 53 5.63 -27.99 9.99
CA ASN A 53 6.87 -28.31 10.69
C ASN A 53 7.82 -27.10 10.66
N SER A 54 8.51 -26.83 11.77
CA SER A 54 9.48 -25.73 11.91
C SER A 54 10.54 -25.74 10.81
N SER A 55 11.00 -26.91 10.38
CA SER A 55 11.98 -27.05 9.29
C SER A 55 11.47 -26.57 7.93
N LYS A 56 10.15 -26.50 7.74
CA LYS A 56 9.48 -26.03 6.52
C LYS A 56 9.02 -24.57 6.60
N ARG A 57 9.36 -23.84 7.67
CA ARG A 57 8.97 -22.43 7.82
C ARG A 57 9.93 -21.49 7.10
N LYS A 58 10.18 -21.77 5.82
CA LYS A 58 11.01 -20.93 4.96
C LYS A 58 10.18 -20.36 3.83
N VAL A 59 10.33 -19.07 3.57
CA VAL A 59 9.67 -18.36 2.48
C VAL A 59 10.74 -17.66 1.66
N LEU A 60 10.57 -17.68 0.34
CA LEU A 60 11.45 -16.98 -0.59
C LEU A 60 10.75 -15.73 -1.15
N PHE A 61 11.44 -14.59 -1.08
CA PHE A 61 11.05 -13.31 -1.65
C PHE A 61 11.90 -13.03 -2.90
N VAL A 62 11.27 -13.06 -4.07
CA VAL A 62 11.92 -12.81 -5.36
C VAL A 62 11.56 -11.41 -5.84
N GLU A 63 12.56 -10.53 -5.92
CA GLU A 63 12.36 -9.11 -6.25
C GLU A 63 11.43 -8.36 -5.28
N LEU A 64 11.30 -8.87 -4.05
CA LEU A 64 10.58 -8.22 -2.96
C LEU A 64 11.56 -7.69 -1.91
N TYR A 65 11.08 -6.76 -1.07
CA TYR A 65 11.89 -6.15 -0.02
C TYR A 65 11.52 -6.72 1.34
N THR A 66 12.55 -6.99 2.13
CA THR A 66 12.45 -7.23 3.57
C THR A 66 12.32 -5.89 4.32
N TRP A 67 11.88 -5.93 5.57
CA TRP A 67 11.75 -4.75 6.44
C TRP A 67 13.06 -3.95 6.50
N GLY A 68 14.15 -4.61 6.87
CA GLY A 68 15.47 -3.97 6.95
C GLY A 68 15.94 -3.36 5.63
N LYS A 69 15.57 -3.97 4.49
CA LYS A 69 15.94 -3.46 3.16
C LYS A 69 15.10 -2.25 2.75
N TYR A 70 13.81 -2.24 3.06
CA TYR A 70 12.93 -1.11 2.75
C TYR A 70 13.33 0.17 3.48
N TYR A 71 13.75 0.06 4.76
CA TYR A 71 14.24 1.20 5.55
C TYR A 71 15.75 1.47 5.41
N GLY A 72 16.48 0.62 4.67
CA GLY A 72 17.91 0.79 4.43
C GLY A 72 18.26 2.03 3.59
N LYS A 73 19.51 2.49 3.68
CA LYS A 73 20.02 3.65 2.94
C LYS A 73 20.01 3.41 1.42
N GLY A 74 19.63 4.44 0.64
CA GLY A 74 19.80 4.49 -0.82
C GLY A 74 18.90 3.55 -1.62
N LYS A 75 17.68 3.25 -1.14
CA LYS A 75 16.77 2.32 -1.81
C LYS A 75 15.52 3.00 -2.38
N TYR A 76 15.07 2.48 -3.52
CA TYR A 76 13.83 2.88 -4.17
C TYR A 76 12.67 2.39 -3.31
N LYS A 77 11.84 3.32 -2.82
CA LYS A 77 10.72 3.04 -1.92
C LYS A 77 9.42 3.23 -2.68
N THR A 78 8.79 2.12 -3.05
CA THR A 78 7.46 2.13 -3.65
C THR A 78 6.45 1.45 -2.73
N GLY A 79 5.17 1.65 -3.00
CA GLY A 79 4.10 1.00 -2.25
C GLY A 79 4.22 -0.52 -2.28
N GLU A 80 4.66 -1.08 -3.41
CA GLU A 80 4.85 -2.53 -3.58
C GLU A 80 5.89 -3.08 -2.60
N TYR A 81 7.03 -2.40 -2.49
CA TYR A 81 8.10 -2.79 -1.59
C TYR A 81 7.75 -2.54 -0.12
N TYR A 82 6.95 -1.51 0.14
CA TYR A 82 6.41 -1.30 1.47
C TYR A 82 5.54 -2.49 1.88
N ILE A 83 4.59 -2.88 1.05
CA ILE A 83 3.68 -4.00 1.31
C ILE A 83 4.47 -5.29 1.54
N SER A 84 5.40 -5.63 0.66
CA SER A 84 6.21 -6.84 0.87
C SER A 84 7.03 -6.76 2.17
N SER A 85 7.53 -5.58 2.54
CA SER A 85 8.26 -5.41 3.79
C SER A 85 7.38 -5.65 5.02
N THR A 86 6.10 -5.28 4.97
CA THR A 86 5.15 -5.59 6.04
C THR A 86 4.94 -7.09 6.17
N TRP A 87 4.89 -7.82 5.05
CA TRP A 87 4.76 -9.27 5.06
C TRP A 87 5.97 -9.96 5.65
N ASP A 88 7.17 -9.49 5.34
CA ASP A 88 8.40 -9.97 5.96
C ASP A 88 8.30 -9.88 7.50
N LEU A 89 7.92 -8.74 8.03
CA LEU A 89 7.76 -8.57 9.48
C LEU A 89 6.70 -9.53 10.06
N ALA A 90 5.54 -9.66 9.40
CA ALA A 90 4.49 -10.56 9.83
C ALA A 90 4.95 -12.03 9.82
N LEU A 91 5.61 -12.46 8.75
CA LEU A 91 6.16 -13.81 8.59
C LEU A 91 7.21 -14.10 9.67
N GLN A 92 8.15 -13.18 9.92
CA GLN A 92 9.14 -13.33 10.97
C GLN A 92 8.48 -13.42 12.36
N SER A 93 7.44 -12.63 12.63
CA SER A 93 6.67 -12.72 13.90
C SER A 93 5.97 -14.07 14.08
N MET A 94 5.73 -14.77 12.97
CA MET A 94 5.17 -16.13 12.91
C MET A 94 6.26 -17.22 12.86
N ASN A 95 7.51 -16.87 13.17
CA ASN A 95 8.68 -17.76 13.12
C ASN A 95 8.92 -18.37 11.72
N PHE A 96 8.65 -17.61 10.65
CA PHE A 96 9.14 -17.94 9.31
C PHE A 96 10.49 -17.27 9.07
N GLU A 97 11.40 -18.04 8.47
CA GLU A 97 12.63 -17.54 7.87
C GLU A 97 12.31 -16.99 6.48
N VAL A 98 12.63 -15.71 6.24
CA VAL A 98 12.37 -15.03 4.96
C VAL A 98 13.69 -14.81 4.24
N HIS A 99 13.89 -15.53 3.14
CA HIS A 99 15.03 -15.34 2.26
C HIS A 99 14.67 -14.41 1.13
N ARG A 100 15.65 -13.67 0.61
CA ARG A 100 15.44 -12.75 -0.50
C ARG A 100 16.47 -12.97 -1.60
N VAL A 101 16.00 -12.99 -2.84
CA VAL A 101 16.82 -13.08 -4.05
C VAL A 101 16.39 -12.03 -5.09
N SER A 102 17.32 -11.62 -5.94
CA SER A 102 17.02 -10.86 -7.17
C SER A 102 16.78 -11.84 -8.34
N THR A 103 15.90 -11.47 -9.28
CA THR A 103 15.72 -12.19 -10.54
C THR A 103 16.97 -12.06 -11.40
N LYS A 104 17.50 -10.84 -11.53
CA LYS A 104 18.63 -10.54 -12.43
C LYS A 104 19.92 -11.31 -12.12
N GLU A 105 20.05 -11.89 -10.93
CA GLU A 105 21.32 -12.48 -10.50
C GLU A 105 21.18 -13.88 -9.91
N TYR A 106 20.01 -14.33 -9.45
CA TYR A 106 20.01 -15.56 -8.66
C TYR A 106 18.79 -16.45 -8.83
N TYR A 107 17.58 -15.91 -8.78
CA TYR A 107 16.38 -16.75 -8.84
C TYR A 107 16.32 -17.60 -10.11
N GLU A 108 16.73 -17.03 -11.25
CA GLU A 108 16.72 -17.73 -12.53
C GLU A 108 17.71 -18.88 -12.62
N ARG A 109 18.67 -18.95 -11.70
CA ARG A 109 19.75 -19.95 -11.67
C ARG A 109 19.58 -20.96 -10.53
N MET A 110 18.56 -20.80 -9.69
CA MET A 110 18.31 -21.72 -8.59
C MET A 110 17.85 -23.07 -9.11
N SER A 111 18.49 -24.14 -8.63
CA SER A 111 18.08 -25.51 -8.92
C SER A 111 16.75 -25.85 -8.25
N LYS A 112 16.15 -26.99 -8.64
CA LYS A 112 14.93 -27.50 -7.99
C LYS A 112 15.21 -27.83 -6.52
N GLU A 113 16.42 -28.30 -6.23
CA GLU A 113 16.94 -28.63 -4.91
C GLU A 113 17.08 -27.39 -4.04
N ASP A 114 17.57 -26.28 -4.60
CA ASP A 114 17.66 -24.99 -3.89
C ASP A 114 16.27 -24.46 -3.50
N LEU A 115 15.26 -24.77 -4.30
CA LEU A 115 13.88 -24.32 -4.09
C LEU A 115 13.06 -25.26 -3.20
N ALA A 116 13.44 -26.53 -3.07
CA ALA A 116 12.73 -27.55 -2.28
C ALA A 116 12.47 -27.15 -0.81
N PRO A 117 13.37 -26.44 -0.08
CA PRO A 117 13.14 -26.07 1.31
C PRO A 117 12.04 -25.03 1.54
N TYR A 118 11.68 -24.24 0.53
CA TYR A 118 10.72 -23.14 0.70
C TYR A 118 9.27 -23.62 0.65
N HIS A 119 8.48 -23.21 1.62
CA HIS A 119 7.04 -23.48 1.66
C HIS A 119 6.25 -22.62 0.66
N ARG A 120 6.66 -21.36 0.50
CA ARG A 120 6.07 -20.41 -0.45
C ARG A 120 7.18 -19.57 -1.09
N ILE A 121 6.96 -19.19 -2.35
CA ILE A 121 7.85 -18.36 -3.14
C ILE A 121 7.03 -17.16 -3.62
N PHE A 122 7.23 -15.99 -3.02
CA PHE A 122 6.55 -14.77 -3.43
C PHE A 122 7.38 -14.06 -4.50
N VAL A 123 6.74 -13.73 -5.63
CA VAL A 123 7.43 -13.15 -6.79
C VAL A 123 6.78 -11.83 -7.21
N ARG A 124 7.57 -10.76 -7.37
CA ARG A 124 7.03 -9.45 -7.80
C ARG A 124 6.57 -9.44 -9.25
N ASP A 125 7.34 -10.07 -10.12
CA ASP A 125 7.14 -10.07 -11.58
C ASP A 125 7.33 -11.52 -12.05
N PRO A 126 6.27 -12.35 -12.08
CA PRO A 126 6.30 -13.72 -12.56
C PRO A 126 6.51 -13.74 -14.09
N LYS A 127 7.68 -13.33 -14.56
CA LYS A 127 8.05 -13.52 -15.96
C LYS A 127 8.07 -15.02 -16.28
N PHE A 128 7.84 -15.35 -17.55
CA PHE A 128 7.96 -16.70 -18.07
C PHE A 128 9.34 -17.27 -17.70
N HIS A 129 9.33 -18.36 -16.93
CA HIS A 129 10.55 -18.94 -16.37
C HIS A 129 10.50 -20.47 -16.46
N HIS A 130 11.59 -21.07 -16.95
CA HIS A 130 11.71 -22.53 -17.15
C HIS A 130 11.42 -23.36 -15.89
N LEU A 131 11.61 -22.77 -14.70
CA LEU A 131 11.29 -23.41 -13.41
C LEU A 131 9.81 -23.77 -13.23
N TYR A 132 8.92 -23.14 -13.99
CA TYR A 132 7.47 -23.31 -13.86
C TYR A 132 6.90 -24.33 -14.85
N GLU A 133 7.56 -24.56 -15.98
CA GLU A 133 7.04 -25.39 -17.09
C GLU A 133 7.02 -26.88 -16.72
N ASP A 134 8.10 -27.37 -16.09
CA ASP A 134 8.31 -28.81 -15.88
C ASP A 134 8.25 -29.23 -14.40
N ASN A 135 7.73 -28.37 -13.52
CA ASN A 135 7.67 -28.68 -12.08
C ASN A 135 6.42 -28.12 -11.38
N HIS A 136 5.37 -28.94 -11.38
CA HIS A 136 4.11 -28.64 -10.69
C HIS A 136 4.29 -28.39 -9.18
N ASP A 137 5.25 -29.05 -8.53
CA ASP A 137 5.52 -28.86 -7.10
C ASP A 137 6.12 -27.47 -6.80
N ILE A 138 6.96 -26.94 -7.69
CA ILE A 138 7.45 -25.56 -7.56
C ILE A 138 6.32 -24.58 -7.90
N LEU A 139 5.64 -24.77 -9.03
CA LEU A 139 4.57 -23.89 -9.48
C LEU A 139 3.48 -23.72 -8.41
N CYS A 140 3.08 -24.81 -7.73
CA CYS A 140 2.04 -24.74 -6.70
C CYS A 140 2.44 -23.93 -5.45
N ARG A 141 3.73 -23.66 -5.26
CA ARG A 141 4.29 -22.86 -4.14
C ARG A 141 4.52 -21.39 -4.50
N VAL A 142 4.54 -21.05 -5.78
CA VAL A 142 4.72 -19.68 -6.28
C VAL A 142 3.48 -18.84 -6.00
N ARG A 143 3.69 -17.62 -5.50
CA ARG A 143 2.66 -16.64 -5.17
C ARG A 143 3.00 -15.32 -5.84
N PRO A 144 2.52 -15.11 -7.08
CA PRO A 144 2.72 -13.86 -7.79
C PRO A 144 2.07 -12.70 -7.06
N LEU A 145 2.79 -11.61 -7.00
CA LEU A 145 2.34 -10.41 -6.33
C LEU A 145 1.74 -9.45 -7.33
N PHE A 146 0.43 -9.25 -7.21
CA PHE A 146 -0.29 -8.32 -8.05
C PHE A 146 -0.80 -7.15 -7.22
N PHE A 147 -0.26 -5.98 -7.51
CA PHE A 147 -0.70 -4.75 -6.87
C PHE A 147 -1.83 -4.13 -7.68
N TYR A 148 -1.61 -3.94 -8.98
CA TYR A 148 -2.45 -3.08 -9.82
C TYR A 148 -3.79 -3.71 -10.24
N GLY A 149 -4.73 -3.78 -9.30
CA GLY A 149 -6.13 -4.09 -9.60
C GLY A 149 -6.49 -5.57 -9.63
N GLU A 150 -7.55 -5.88 -10.37
CA GLU A 150 -8.04 -7.24 -10.55
C GLU A 150 -7.13 -7.96 -11.55
N TRP A 151 -6.56 -9.08 -11.14
CA TRP A 151 -5.87 -9.94 -12.09
C TRP A 151 -6.89 -10.61 -12.99
N GLU A 152 -6.84 -10.30 -14.28
CA GLU A 152 -7.68 -11.00 -15.25
C GLU A 152 -7.08 -12.38 -15.54
N HIS A 153 -7.78 -13.45 -15.20
CA HIS A 153 -7.33 -14.82 -15.55
C HIS A 153 -7.40 -15.12 -17.07
N GLN A 154 -7.75 -14.13 -17.88
CA GLN A 154 -7.83 -14.22 -19.34
C GLN A 154 -6.63 -13.52 -20.00
N LYS A 155 -6.21 -14.06 -21.14
CA LYS A 155 -5.13 -13.48 -21.96
C LYS A 155 -5.65 -12.21 -22.61
N ASN A 156 -5.03 -11.06 -22.30
CA ASN A 156 -5.27 -9.80 -23.00
C ASN A 156 -3.93 -9.07 -23.27
N ASP A 157 -3.99 -7.99 -24.06
CA ASP A 157 -2.81 -7.22 -24.50
C ASP A 157 -2.06 -6.52 -23.35
N PHE A 158 -2.70 -6.34 -22.18
CA PHE A 158 -2.10 -5.74 -20.98
C PHE A 158 -1.54 -6.80 -20.02
N ASN A 159 -1.97 -8.05 -20.14
CA ASN A 159 -1.64 -9.17 -19.25
C ASN A 159 -0.64 -10.15 -19.89
N TYR A 160 -0.02 -9.79 -21.02
CA TYR A 160 0.92 -10.61 -21.78
C TYR A 160 2.15 -11.10 -20.99
N ARG A 161 2.45 -10.45 -19.85
CA ARG A 161 3.55 -10.84 -18.94
C ARG A 161 3.21 -12.06 -18.08
N TYR A 162 1.95 -12.47 -18.07
CA TYR A 162 1.38 -13.36 -17.08
C TYR A 162 0.74 -14.60 -17.72
N GLN A 163 1.45 -15.17 -18.69
CA GLN A 163 1.03 -16.33 -19.50
C GLN A 163 0.96 -17.66 -18.73
N PHE A 164 1.20 -17.66 -17.42
CA PHE A 164 1.20 -18.87 -16.60
C PHE A 164 -0.20 -19.16 -16.02
N PRO A 165 -0.63 -20.44 -15.95
CA PRO A 165 -1.92 -20.85 -15.41
C PRO A 165 -1.92 -20.80 -13.88
N PHE A 166 -1.64 -19.63 -13.30
CA PHE A 166 -1.87 -19.46 -11.87
C PHE A 166 -3.36 -19.61 -11.60
N HIS A 167 -3.70 -20.60 -10.78
CA HIS A 167 -5.04 -20.81 -10.29
C HIS A 167 -5.50 -19.60 -9.48
N GLU A 168 -6.81 -19.46 -9.38
CA GLU A 168 -7.44 -18.59 -8.40
C GLU A 168 -6.78 -18.78 -7.02
N LYS A 169 -6.65 -17.69 -6.27
CA LYS A 169 -5.98 -17.69 -4.96
C LYS A 169 -4.48 -17.98 -4.95
N GLN A 170 -3.82 -18.32 -6.07
CA GLN A 170 -2.35 -18.35 -6.11
C GLN A 170 -1.76 -16.95 -6.19
N ILE A 171 -2.46 -16.02 -6.83
CA ILE A 171 -2.04 -14.63 -6.93
C ILE A 171 -2.40 -13.94 -5.63
N VAL A 172 -1.45 -13.17 -5.09
CA VAL A 172 -1.62 -12.43 -3.85
C VAL A 172 -1.77 -10.94 -4.14
N THR A 173 -2.75 -10.33 -3.48
CA THR A 173 -3.11 -8.92 -3.65
C THR A 173 -3.07 -8.17 -2.33
N ALA A 174 -2.83 -6.87 -2.44
CA ALA A 174 -2.85 -5.95 -1.30
C ALA A 174 -4.25 -5.43 -0.98
N HIS A 175 -5.23 -5.67 -1.85
CA HIS A 175 -6.63 -5.26 -1.70
C HIS A 175 -7.53 -6.48 -1.70
N LYS A 176 -8.69 -6.37 -1.04
CA LYS A 176 -9.65 -7.46 -0.99
C LYS A 176 -10.16 -7.74 -2.40
N ASP A 177 -10.09 -8.99 -2.79
CA ASP A 177 -10.42 -9.48 -4.12
C ASP A 177 -11.06 -10.87 -3.96
N ASP A 178 -12.13 -11.13 -4.72
CA ASP A 178 -12.90 -12.37 -4.61
C ASP A 178 -12.26 -13.54 -5.37
N VAL A 179 -11.38 -13.26 -6.32
CA VAL A 179 -10.66 -14.25 -7.16
C VAL A 179 -9.25 -14.49 -6.61
N ASN A 180 -8.58 -13.43 -6.18
CA ASN A 180 -7.20 -13.47 -5.69
C ASN A 180 -7.11 -13.68 -4.16
N SER A 181 -5.92 -14.02 -3.67
CA SER A 181 -5.65 -14.15 -2.24
C SER A 181 -5.30 -12.79 -1.65
N PHE A 182 -6.22 -12.21 -0.89
CA PHE A 182 -5.94 -11.01 -0.11
C PHE A 182 -4.95 -11.31 1.02
N LEU A 183 -3.73 -10.75 0.92
CA LEU A 183 -2.74 -10.82 1.99
C LEU A 183 -2.68 -9.50 2.79
N GLY A 184 -3.26 -8.44 2.24
CA GLY A 184 -3.33 -7.12 2.88
C GLY A 184 -1.95 -6.55 3.17
N TYR A 185 -1.89 -5.60 4.09
CA TYR A 185 -0.67 -5.08 4.69
C TYR A 185 -1.07 -4.35 5.96
N PHE A 186 -0.15 -4.20 6.91
CA PHE A 186 -0.42 -3.33 8.05
C PHE A 186 0.17 -1.94 7.82
N PRO A 187 -0.58 -0.88 8.12
CA PRO A 187 0.02 0.42 8.30
C PRO A 187 0.87 0.41 9.56
N HIS A 188 2.14 0.83 9.47
CA HIS A 188 2.91 1.09 10.68
C HIS A 188 2.61 2.51 11.16
N ASN A 189 2.33 2.64 12.46
CA ASN A 189 2.24 3.96 13.06
C ASN A 189 3.64 4.55 13.17
N LEU A 190 3.89 5.65 12.47
CA LEU A 190 5.16 6.39 12.53
C LEU A 190 5.25 7.29 13.77
N LEU A 191 4.14 7.46 14.50
CA LEU A 191 4.05 8.33 15.67
C LEU A 191 3.88 7.48 16.93
N GLU A 192 4.81 7.58 17.87
CA GLU A 192 4.80 6.74 19.08
C GLU A 192 3.67 7.10 20.06
N ASP A 193 3.21 8.35 20.08
CA ASP A 193 2.15 8.84 20.97
C ASP A 193 1.44 10.07 20.37
N SER A 194 0.62 9.88 19.32
CA SER A 194 -0.22 10.97 18.84
C SER A 194 -1.39 11.16 19.80
N LYS A 195 -1.26 12.08 20.77
CA LYS A 195 -2.42 12.55 21.53
C LYS A 195 -3.42 13.14 20.55
N VAL A 196 -4.69 12.76 20.69
CA VAL A 196 -5.78 13.32 19.90
C VAL A 196 -5.81 14.82 20.15
N GLN A 197 -5.39 15.60 19.15
CA GLN A 197 -5.55 17.05 19.19
C GLN A 197 -6.94 17.36 18.67
N ASN A 198 -7.58 18.41 19.22
CA ASN A 198 -8.77 18.97 18.61
C ASN A 198 -8.43 19.34 17.17
N LYS A 199 -9.03 18.60 16.23
CA LYS A 199 -8.70 18.76 14.82
C LYS A 199 -9.11 20.16 14.38
N LYS A 200 -8.16 20.90 13.79
CA LYS A 200 -8.46 22.17 13.15
C LYS A 200 -9.42 21.90 11.98
N LYS A 201 -10.16 22.93 11.56
CA LYS A 201 -10.90 22.88 10.29
C LYS A 201 -9.91 22.92 9.13
N SER A 202 -9.18 21.82 8.93
CA SER A 202 -8.15 21.70 7.92
C SER A 202 -8.25 20.36 7.20
N GLY A 203 -7.78 20.31 5.96
CA GLY A 203 -7.76 19.08 5.21
C GLY A 203 -6.66 19.01 4.15
N LEU A 204 -6.37 17.79 3.72
CA LEU A 204 -5.35 17.51 2.71
C LEU A 204 -5.96 17.22 1.35
N LEU A 205 -5.48 17.93 0.32
CA LEU A 205 -5.68 17.60 -1.08
C LEU A 205 -4.68 16.51 -1.48
N TYR A 206 -5.15 15.27 -1.63
CA TYR A 206 -4.34 14.10 -1.93
C TYR A 206 -3.97 14.04 -3.41
N GLY A 207 -2.69 14.26 -3.69
CA GLY A 207 -2.11 14.16 -5.02
C GLY A 207 -0.74 14.84 -5.04
N LYS A 208 0.16 14.35 -5.90
CA LYS A 208 1.53 14.88 -6.02
C LYS A 208 1.77 15.65 -7.30
N LYS A 209 0.88 15.50 -8.29
CA LYS A 209 1.02 16.08 -9.62
C LYS A 209 -0.10 17.06 -9.90
N ALA A 210 0.22 18.15 -10.60
CA ALA A 210 -0.74 19.17 -10.97
C ALA A 210 -1.91 18.61 -11.80
N GLU A 211 -1.65 17.65 -12.70
CA GLU A 211 -2.68 17.03 -13.55
C GLU A 211 -3.77 16.27 -12.76
N TYR A 212 -3.56 15.98 -11.48
CA TYR A 212 -4.54 15.30 -10.63
C TYR A 212 -5.63 16.27 -10.14
N PHE A 213 -5.37 17.57 -10.20
CA PHE A 213 -6.21 18.61 -9.62
C PHE A 213 -6.90 19.50 -10.65
N GLN A 214 -6.57 19.33 -11.94
CA GLN A 214 -7.16 20.09 -13.03
C GLN A 214 -8.68 19.88 -13.12
N GLY A 215 -9.42 20.97 -13.19
CA GLY A 215 -10.89 20.95 -13.28
C GLY A 215 -11.61 20.83 -11.93
N PHE A 216 -10.89 20.89 -10.81
CA PHE A 216 -11.45 20.84 -9.46
C PHE A 216 -11.26 22.14 -8.67
N GLU A 217 -10.88 23.23 -9.35
CA GLU A 217 -10.55 24.53 -8.75
C GLU A 217 -11.73 25.12 -7.95
N GLU A 218 -12.95 24.97 -8.47
CA GLU A 218 -14.17 25.42 -7.78
C GLU A 218 -14.39 24.68 -6.45
N VAL A 219 -14.02 23.39 -6.38
CA VAL A 219 -14.14 22.61 -5.13
C VAL A 219 -13.17 23.16 -4.08
N PHE A 220 -11.95 23.54 -4.47
CA PHE A 220 -10.98 24.14 -3.55
C PHE A 220 -11.49 25.48 -3.03
N GLN A 221 -11.98 26.34 -3.93
CA GLN A 221 -12.49 27.66 -3.54
C GLN A 221 -13.66 27.53 -2.56
N ARG A 222 -14.62 26.63 -2.82
CA ARG A 222 -15.75 26.43 -1.91
C ARG A 222 -15.35 25.91 -0.53
N LEU A 223 -14.31 25.09 -0.44
CA LEU A 223 -13.79 24.63 0.85
C LEU A 223 -13.10 25.76 1.61
N LEU A 224 -12.33 26.61 0.92
CA LEU A 224 -11.71 27.80 1.50
C LEU A 224 -12.79 28.80 1.98
N ASP A 225 -13.80 29.07 1.15
CA ASP A 225 -14.93 29.95 1.49
C ASP A 225 -15.74 29.44 2.70
N ALA A 226 -15.81 28.11 2.87
CA ALA A 226 -16.41 27.48 4.04
C ALA A 226 -15.53 27.55 5.32
N GLY A 227 -14.36 28.18 5.22
CA GLY A 227 -13.42 28.38 6.32
C GLY A 227 -12.54 27.18 6.63
N PHE A 228 -12.30 26.28 5.66
CA PHE A 228 -11.33 25.20 5.81
C PHE A 228 -9.93 25.65 5.36
N GLU A 229 -8.91 25.34 6.15
CA GLU A 229 -7.52 25.43 5.75
C GLU A 229 -7.17 24.23 4.85
N LEU A 230 -6.76 24.49 3.61
CA LEU A 230 -6.40 23.44 2.67
C LEU A 230 -4.89 23.29 2.56
N HIS A 231 -4.42 22.06 2.61
CA HIS A 231 -3.02 21.71 2.45
C HIS A 231 -2.82 20.79 1.27
N SER A 232 -1.63 20.82 0.67
CA SER A 232 -1.26 19.93 -0.42
C SER A 232 0.22 19.54 -0.38
N THR A 233 0.52 18.36 -0.90
CA THR A 233 1.89 17.90 -1.19
C THR A 233 2.20 17.91 -2.69
N CYS A 234 1.35 18.55 -3.50
CA CYS A 234 1.61 18.72 -4.93
C CYS A 234 2.91 19.50 -5.14
N GLN A 235 3.67 19.07 -6.15
CA GLN A 235 4.93 19.70 -6.51
C GLN A 235 4.79 20.36 -7.87
N ASP A 236 5.12 21.65 -7.94
CA ASP A 236 5.25 22.38 -9.20
C ASP A 236 6.48 21.82 -9.95
N THR A 237 6.35 21.61 -11.26
CA THR A 237 7.44 21.26 -12.17
C THR A 237 7.78 22.45 -13.07
N GLU A 238 8.87 22.37 -13.83
CA GLU A 238 9.25 23.42 -14.79
C GLU A 238 8.12 23.72 -15.80
N ASP A 239 7.39 22.69 -16.22
CA ASP A 239 6.35 22.80 -17.24
C ASP A 239 4.92 22.89 -16.69
N GLN A 240 4.71 22.69 -15.39
CA GLN A 240 3.35 22.59 -14.84
C GLN A 240 3.26 23.02 -13.37
N GLN A 241 2.36 23.96 -13.10
CA GLN A 241 2.05 24.41 -11.76
C GLN A 241 0.78 23.74 -11.23
N CYS A 242 0.76 23.43 -9.93
CA CYS A 242 -0.42 22.92 -9.23
C CYS A 242 -1.51 24.00 -9.22
N PRO A 243 -2.72 23.71 -9.74
CA PRO A 243 -3.78 24.69 -9.98
C PRO A 243 -4.54 25.01 -8.69
N PHE A 244 -3.84 25.51 -7.68
CA PHE A 244 -4.43 25.85 -6.39
C PHE A 244 -4.57 27.37 -6.23
N PRO A 245 -5.63 27.85 -5.57
CA PRO A 245 -5.68 29.20 -5.03
C PRO A 245 -4.47 29.50 -4.13
N GLU A 246 -4.12 30.79 -3.99
CA GLU A 246 -2.98 31.24 -3.18
C GLU A 246 -3.08 30.81 -1.70
N ASP A 247 -4.29 30.66 -1.18
CA ASP A 247 -4.56 30.28 0.20
C ASP A 247 -4.31 28.78 0.51
N VAL A 248 -4.00 27.96 -0.50
CA VAL A 248 -3.67 26.54 -0.28
C VAL A 248 -2.20 26.40 0.14
N VAL A 249 -1.99 25.83 1.33
CA VAL A 249 -0.65 25.61 1.89
C VAL A 249 0.05 24.45 1.19
N LYS A 250 1.08 24.74 0.40
CA LYS A 250 1.92 23.75 -0.29
C LYS A 250 3.11 23.32 0.59
N HIS A 251 3.16 22.04 0.97
CA HIS A 251 4.25 21.48 1.80
C HIS A 251 5.41 20.90 0.98
N GLY A 252 5.21 20.67 -0.33
CA GLY A 252 6.18 20.00 -1.18
C GLY A 252 6.53 18.57 -0.73
N PRO A 253 7.70 18.04 -1.15
CA PRO A 253 8.18 16.73 -0.72
C PRO A 253 8.51 16.69 0.78
N MET A 254 7.85 15.80 1.51
CA MET A 254 8.08 15.60 2.94
C MET A 254 8.66 14.23 3.27
N LYS A 255 9.40 14.16 4.38
CA LYS A 255 9.79 12.88 5.00
C LYS A 255 8.54 12.17 5.57
N PRO A 256 8.51 10.83 5.60
CA PRO A 256 7.35 10.08 6.09
C PRO A 256 6.87 10.48 7.49
N GLU A 257 7.80 10.76 8.42
CA GLU A 257 7.48 11.13 9.80
C GLU A 257 6.83 12.52 9.88
N ALA A 258 7.32 13.47 9.08
CA ALA A 258 6.74 14.80 8.97
C ALA A 258 5.34 14.73 8.33
N PHE A 259 5.18 13.92 7.28
CA PHE A 259 3.88 13.68 6.67
C PHE A 259 2.90 13.05 7.66
N ALA A 260 3.32 12.02 8.41
CA ALA A 260 2.49 11.37 9.42
C ALA A 260 2.06 12.36 10.51
N LYS A 261 2.98 13.19 11.01
CA LYS A 261 2.66 14.25 11.99
C LYS A 261 1.64 15.22 11.42
N LEU A 262 1.84 15.72 10.20
CA LEU A 262 0.93 16.64 9.55
C LEU A 262 -0.47 16.03 9.38
N MET A 263 -0.57 14.75 9.04
CA MET A 263 -1.85 14.04 8.91
C MET A 263 -2.67 14.01 10.21
N THR A 264 -2.03 14.15 11.38
CA THR A 264 -2.76 14.24 12.65
C THR A 264 -3.50 15.56 12.84
N GLU A 265 -3.13 16.59 12.08
CA GLU A 265 -3.76 17.92 12.16
C GLU A 265 -5.04 18.02 11.33
N PHE A 266 -5.25 17.11 10.38
CA PHE A 266 -6.31 17.19 9.39
C PHE A 266 -7.63 16.54 9.84
N SER A 267 -8.71 17.27 9.58
CA SER A 267 -10.09 16.78 9.70
C SER A 267 -10.49 15.88 8.54
N PHE A 268 -9.96 16.12 7.33
CA PHE A 268 -10.29 15.32 6.15
C PHE A 268 -9.14 15.20 5.15
N VAL A 269 -9.29 14.26 4.22
CA VAL A 269 -8.42 14.06 3.07
C VAL A 269 -9.31 13.89 1.84
N ILE A 270 -9.02 14.62 0.75
CA ILE A 270 -9.79 14.53 -0.51
C ILE A 270 -8.85 14.14 -1.63
N GLY A 271 -9.16 13.06 -2.35
CA GLY A 271 -8.46 12.66 -3.57
C GLY A 271 -9.35 12.82 -4.81
N PHE A 272 -8.75 13.16 -5.95
CA PHE A 272 -9.48 13.55 -7.17
C PHE A 272 -9.23 12.57 -8.32
N ARG A 273 -9.76 11.34 -8.19
CA ARG A 273 -9.68 10.22 -9.17
C ARG A 273 -8.28 9.73 -9.55
N LYS A 274 -7.27 10.60 -9.59
CA LYS A 274 -5.87 10.34 -9.95
C LYS A 274 -4.95 10.61 -8.75
N PRO A 275 -3.95 9.75 -8.48
CA PRO A 275 -3.82 8.42 -9.08
C PRO A 275 -5.09 7.62 -8.77
N GLU A 276 -5.43 6.64 -9.61
CA GLU A 276 -6.58 5.76 -9.30
C GLU A 276 -6.46 5.32 -7.85
N VAL A 277 -7.37 5.82 -7.02
CA VAL A 277 -7.30 5.66 -5.58
C VAL A 277 -7.67 4.22 -5.27
N ARG A 278 -6.68 3.33 -5.35
CA ARG A 278 -6.76 1.96 -4.83
C ARG A 278 -6.02 1.82 -3.48
N TYR A 279 -5.29 2.86 -3.05
CA TYR A 279 -4.30 2.77 -1.94
C TYR A 279 -4.25 3.96 -0.97
N ILE A 280 -5.36 4.65 -0.69
CA ILE A 280 -5.34 5.63 0.41
C ILE A 280 -5.68 4.90 1.71
N HIS A 281 -4.65 4.53 2.46
CA HIS A 281 -4.80 4.15 3.86
C HIS A 281 -4.25 5.27 4.74
N VAL A 282 -5.15 6.03 5.36
CA VAL A 282 -4.80 7.01 6.39
C VAL A 282 -4.62 6.25 7.70
N THR A 283 -3.42 6.31 8.27
CA THR A 283 -2.98 5.43 9.37
C THR A 283 -3.29 5.98 10.77
N SER A 284 -4.00 7.10 10.86
CA SER A 284 -4.42 7.71 12.11
C SER A 284 -5.79 8.39 11.93
N ILE A 285 -6.86 7.61 12.08
CA ILE A 285 -8.22 8.17 12.14
C ILE A 285 -8.89 7.59 13.37
N ASP A 286 -8.94 8.41 14.42
CA ASP A 286 -9.74 8.12 15.61
C ASP A 286 -11.22 8.36 15.31
N ARG A 287 -12.08 7.50 15.88
CA ARG A 287 -13.53 7.47 15.73
C ARG A 287 -14.20 7.90 17.03
N SER A 288 -13.96 9.15 17.42
CA SER A 288 -14.71 9.77 18.50
C SER A 288 -15.72 10.76 17.93
N CYS A 289 -16.90 10.25 17.60
CA CYS A 289 -18.17 10.97 17.71
C CYS A 289 -19.07 10.15 18.64
#